data_AF-A0A6J6VSI7-F1
#
_entry.id   AF-A0A6J6VSI7-F1
#
_cell.length_a   1.000
_cell.length_b   1.000
_cell.length_c   1.000
_cell.angle_alpha   90.00
_cell.angle_beta   90.00
_cell.angle_gamma   90.00
#
_symmetry.space_group_name_H-M   'P 1'
#
loop_
_entity.id
_entity.type
_entity.pdbx_description
1 polymer ?
#
loop_
_entity_poly.entity_id
_entity_poly.type
_entity_poly.pdbx_seq_one_letter_code
_entity_poly.pdbx_strand_id
1 'polypeptide(L)'
;MTRSPYDTRRSRTVLLVVGSLLLVGGAVIAYLGGRDFFAAANMESMDPQFGSFFTMAGGAFMVIFGIGMLNAGTLGAQSRYVAGETMPTVKKSAEYLSDGRGIMGVGRTVDDGAAAGTQRASGPFCRACGTRNDEDARFCDGCGASMA
;
A
#
# COMPACT_ATOMS: atom_id res chain seq x y z
N MET A 1 -4.19 5.47 -23.62
CA MET A 1 -2.79 5.70 -23.22
C MET A 1 -2.06 4.37 -23.16
N THR A 2 -1.45 3.98 -24.27
CA THR A 2 -0.64 2.77 -24.42
C THR A 2 0.73 3.02 -23.80
N ARG A 3 0.96 2.53 -22.58
CA ARG A 3 2.32 2.52 -22.01
C ARG A 3 3.15 1.60 -22.88
N SER A 4 4.15 2.17 -23.56
CA SER A 4 5.23 1.43 -24.22
C SER A 4 5.76 0.37 -23.24
N PRO A 5 5.90 -0.91 -23.64
CA PRO A 5 6.49 -1.93 -22.81
C PRO A 5 7.99 -1.65 -22.72
N TYR A 6 8.38 -0.72 -21.85
CA TYR A 6 9.76 -0.64 -21.42
C TYR A 6 10.10 -2.01 -20.85
N ASP A 7 11.06 -2.70 -21.46
CA ASP A 7 11.55 -3.97 -20.94
C ASP A 7 12.07 -3.73 -19.51
N THR A 8 11.26 -4.14 -18.54
CA THR A 8 11.50 -3.93 -17.11
C THR A 8 12.83 -4.55 -16.65
N ARG A 9 13.35 -5.56 -17.38
CA ARG A 9 14.69 -6.09 -17.11
C ARG A 9 15.76 -5.12 -17.57
N ARG A 10 15.64 -4.57 -18.78
CA ARG A 10 16.59 -3.62 -19.34
C ARG A 10 16.65 -2.33 -18.51
N SER A 11 15.50 -1.76 -18.12
CA SER A 11 15.49 -0.55 -17.29
C SER A 11 16.14 -0.78 -15.93
N ARG A 12 15.84 -1.91 -15.27
CA ARG A 12 16.50 -2.31 -14.01
C ARG A 12 18.01 -2.43 -14.18
N THR A 13 18.48 -3.14 -15.19
CA THR A 13 19.92 -3.31 -15.42
C THR A 13 20.60 -1.97 -15.68
N VAL A 14 19.99 -1.08 -16.46
CA VAL A 14 20.52 0.27 -16.70
C VAL A 14 20.60 1.08 -15.40
N LEU A 15 19.54 1.10 -14.59
CA LEU A 15 19.51 1.76 -13.27
C LEU A 15 20.61 1.25 -12.34
N LEU A 16 20.84 -0.06 -12.31
CA LEU A 16 21.86 -0.67 -11.46
C LEU A 16 23.28 -0.35 -11.94
N VAL A 17 23.55 -0.49 -13.24
CA VAL A 17 24.89 -0.24 -13.81
C VAL A 17 25.24 1.24 -13.69
N VAL A 18 24.34 2.14 -14.12
CA VAL A 18 24.57 3.59 -14.03
C VAL A 18 24.69 4.02 -12.57
N GLY A 19 23.81 3.54 -11.69
CA GLY A 19 23.86 3.82 -10.26
C GLY A 19 25.18 3.37 -9.60
N SER A 20 25.66 2.16 -9.91
CA SER A 20 26.95 1.66 -9.41
C SER A 20 28.13 2.50 -9.89
N LEU A 21 28.17 2.86 -11.18
CA LEU A 21 29.22 3.72 -11.72
C LEU A 21 29.22 5.10 -11.08
N LEU A 22 28.03 5.70 -10.92
CA LEU A 22 27.86 6.99 -10.29
C LEU A 22 28.27 6.96 -8.81
N LEU A 23 27.95 5.89 -8.10
CA LEU A 23 28.29 5.70 -6.69
C LEU A 23 29.79 5.53 -6.47
N VAL A 24 30.46 4.69 -7.28
CA VAL A 24 31.91 4.49 -7.19
C VAL A 24 32.64 5.79 -7.56
N GLY A 25 32.26 6.43 -8.67
CA GLY A 25 32.86 7.70 -9.08
C GLY A 25 32.64 8.82 -8.06
N GLY A 26 31.40 8.97 -7.56
CA GLY A 26 31.06 9.94 -6.53
C GLY A 26 31.80 9.69 -5.21
N ALA A 27 31.95 8.44 -4.80
CA ALA A 27 32.67 8.08 -3.57
C ALA A 27 34.16 8.43 -3.66
N VAL A 28 34.79 8.18 -4.82
CA VAL A 28 36.19 8.58 -5.05
C VAL A 28 36.34 10.09 -4.99
N ILE A 29 35.48 10.85 -5.68
CA ILE A 29 35.53 12.33 -5.68
C ILE A 29 35.28 12.88 -4.26
N ALA A 30 34.27 12.35 -3.56
CA ALA A 30 33.95 12.75 -2.19
C ALA A 30 35.11 12.47 -1.23
N TYR A 31 35.79 11.33 -1.39
CA TYR A 31 36.95 10.96 -0.57
C TYR A 31 38.13 11.91 -0.81
N LEU A 32 38.45 12.22 -2.08
CA LEU A 32 39.54 13.14 -2.41
C LEU A 32 39.27 14.55 -1.88
N GLY A 33 38.08 15.10 -2.16
CA GLY A 33 37.69 16.42 -1.66
C GLY A 33 37.63 16.47 -0.13
N GLY A 34 37.12 15.40 0.50
CA GLY A 34 37.10 15.26 1.95
C GLY A 34 38.51 15.23 2.55
N ARG A 35 39.43 14.43 1.99
CA ARG A 35 40.82 14.36 2.46
C ARG A 35 41.48 15.75 2.46
N ASP A 36 41.33 16.49 1.37
CA ASP A 36 41.95 17.80 1.23
C ASP A 36 41.27 18.85 2.13
N PHE A 37 39.95 18.75 2.30
CA PHE A 37 39.18 19.59 3.22
C PHE A 37 39.58 19.35 4.69
N PHE A 38 39.65 18.09 5.13
CA PHE A 38 40.06 17.74 6.50
C PHE A 38 41.54 18.03 6.74
N ALA A 39 42.42 17.86 5.75
CA ALA A 39 43.82 18.25 5.87
C ALA A 39 43.97 19.76 6.11
N ALA A 40 43.21 20.58 5.37
CA ALA A 40 43.20 22.03 5.55
C ALA A 40 42.57 22.46 6.90
N ALA A 41 41.53 21.77 7.36
CA ALA A 41 40.86 22.07 8.63
C ALA A 41 41.72 21.77 9.88
N ASN A 42 42.73 20.91 9.77
CA ASN A 42 43.68 20.61 10.85
C ASN A 42 44.87 21.57 10.91
N MET A 43 45.02 22.47 9.92
CA MET A 43 46.04 23.51 9.92
C MET A 43 45.40 24.83 10.38
N GLU A 44 46.04 25.51 11.33
CA GLU A 44 45.55 26.77 11.95
C GLU A 44 45.31 27.90 10.92
N SER A 45 45.85 27.76 9.71
CA SER A 45 45.50 28.55 8.54
C SER A 45 44.28 27.93 7.83
N MET A 46 43.09 28.32 8.28
CA MET A 46 41.83 28.00 7.62
C MET A 46 41.70 28.81 6.32
N ASP A 47 42.47 28.42 5.32
CA ASP A 47 42.25 28.83 3.93
C ASP A 47 41.85 27.57 3.14
N PRO A 48 40.67 26.96 3.44
CA PRO A 48 40.15 25.89 2.63
C PRO A 48 39.90 26.49 1.26
N GLN A 49 40.80 26.22 0.31
CA GLN A 49 40.60 26.54 -1.09
C GLN A 49 39.15 26.20 -1.43
N PHE A 50 38.32 27.19 -1.76
CA PHE A 50 36.86 27.01 -1.91
C PHE A 50 36.49 25.80 -2.79
N GLY A 51 37.39 25.39 -3.70
CA GLY A 51 37.30 24.17 -4.49
C GLY A 51 37.26 22.83 -3.73
N SER A 52 37.96 22.64 -2.59
CA SER A 52 37.94 21.35 -1.86
C SER A 52 36.57 21.06 -1.23
N PHE A 53 35.89 22.11 -0.74
CA PHE A 53 34.52 21.99 -0.24
C PHE A 53 33.53 21.63 -1.35
N PHE A 54 33.57 22.32 -2.50
CA PHE A 54 32.67 22.03 -3.62
C PHE A 54 32.92 20.67 -4.26
N THR A 55 34.17 20.20 -4.29
CA THR A 55 34.49 18.83 -4.78
C THR A 55 33.99 17.76 -3.82
N MET A 56 34.14 17.94 -2.50
CA MET A 56 33.54 17.05 -1.51
C MET A 56 32.01 17.03 -1.62
N ALA A 57 31.37 18.20 -1.67
CA ALA A 57 29.92 18.33 -1.77
C ALA A 57 29.39 17.72 -3.08
N GLY A 58 30.01 18.02 -4.21
CA GLY A 58 29.65 17.44 -5.52
C GLY A 58 29.77 15.92 -5.53
N GLY A 59 30.85 15.38 -4.96
CA GLY A 59 31.01 13.94 -4.77
C GLY A 59 29.90 13.34 -3.90
N ALA A 60 29.56 13.98 -2.78
CA ALA A 60 28.50 13.52 -1.89
C ALA A 60 27.11 13.51 -2.58
N PHE A 61 26.75 14.55 -3.34
CA PHE A 61 25.51 14.57 -4.12
C PHE A 61 25.46 13.45 -5.15
N MET A 62 26.59 13.17 -5.81
CA MET A 62 26.70 12.10 -6.78
C MET A 62 26.52 10.72 -6.11
N VAL A 63 27.07 10.51 -4.91
CA VAL A 63 26.81 9.30 -4.11
C VAL A 63 25.33 9.16 -3.76
N ILE A 64 24.67 10.24 -3.29
CA ILE A 64 23.25 10.22 -2.93
C ILE A 64 22.39 9.81 -4.14
N PHE A 65 22.64 10.41 -5.31
CA PHE A 65 21.94 10.05 -6.54
C PHE A 65 22.22 8.60 -6.96
N GLY A 66 23.45 8.12 -6.78
CA GLY A 66 23.84 6.74 -7.07
C GLY A 66 23.07 5.75 -6.19
N ILE A 67 23.01 6.00 -4.88
CA ILE A 67 22.21 5.22 -3.93
C ILE A 67 20.72 5.23 -4.32
N GLY A 68 20.19 6.40 -4.70
CA GLY A 68 18.80 6.53 -5.14
C GLY A 68 18.48 5.67 -6.37
N MET A 69 19.35 5.68 -7.39
CA MET A 69 19.20 4.85 -8.58
C MET A 69 19.29 3.35 -8.27
N LEU A 70 20.21 2.94 -7.39
CA LEU A 70 20.34 1.54 -6.96
C LEU A 70 19.08 1.06 -6.25
N ASN A 71 18.56 1.85 -5.30
CA ASN A 71 17.32 1.54 -4.59
C ASN A 71 16.12 1.45 -5.55
N ALA A 72 16.00 2.39 -6.49
CA ALA A 72 14.94 2.35 -7.51
C ALA A 72 15.04 1.09 -8.39
N GLY A 73 16.26 0.64 -8.73
CA GLY A 73 16.50 -0.61 -9.46
C GLY A 73 16.10 -1.87 -8.67
N THR A 74 16.17 -1.85 -7.34
CA THR A 74 15.80 -2.99 -6.47
C THR A 74 14.39 -2.91 -5.90
N LEU A 75 13.71 -1.76 -6.01
CA LEU A 75 12.41 -1.50 -5.39
C LEU A 75 11.35 -2.55 -5.77
N GLY A 76 11.34 -3.00 -7.01
CA GLY A 76 10.39 -4.04 -7.47
C GLY A 76 10.64 -5.43 -6.85
N ALA A 77 11.88 -5.74 -6.45
CA ALA A 77 12.18 -6.99 -5.74
C ALA A 77 11.82 -6.87 -4.26
N GLN A 78 12.13 -5.72 -3.64
CA GLN A 78 11.79 -5.43 -2.25
C GLN A 78 10.27 -5.42 -2.04
N SER A 79 9.50 -4.79 -2.93
CA SER A 79 8.04 -4.72 -2.79
C SER A 79 7.38 -6.09 -2.85
N ARG A 80 7.89 -7.01 -3.68
CA ARG A 80 7.38 -8.39 -3.76
C ARG A 80 7.71 -9.18 -2.50
N TYR A 81 8.90 -8.99 -1.94
CA TYR A 81 9.30 -9.61 -0.68
C TYR A 81 8.40 -9.13 0.47
N VAL A 82 8.27 -7.80 0.62
CA VAL A 82 7.43 -7.18 1.66
C VAL A 82 5.97 -7.59 1.49
N ALA A 83 5.44 -7.62 0.26
CA ALA A 83 4.09 -8.10 0.01
C ALA A 83 3.94 -9.57 0.42
N GLY A 84 4.92 -10.43 0.12
CA GLY A 84 4.91 -11.83 0.51
C GLY A 84 4.81 -12.05 2.03
N GLU A 85 5.53 -11.26 2.81
CA GLU A 85 5.53 -11.38 4.28
C GLU A 85 4.34 -10.69 4.95
N THR A 86 3.89 -9.54 4.42
CA THR A 86 2.87 -8.71 5.07
C THR A 86 1.45 -9.03 4.63
N MET A 87 1.26 -9.54 3.41
CA MET A 87 -0.07 -9.82 2.84
C MET A 87 -0.89 -10.82 3.68
N PRO A 88 -0.32 -11.92 4.24
CA PRO A 88 -1.10 -12.82 5.10
C PRO A 88 -1.62 -12.13 6.37
N THR A 89 -0.83 -11.24 6.96
CA THR A 89 -1.22 -10.47 8.15
C THR A 89 -2.33 -9.49 7.81
N VAL A 90 -2.17 -8.71 6.73
CA VAL A 90 -3.21 -7.81 6.24
C VAL A 90 -4.50 -8.56 5.94
N LYS A 91 -4.41 -9.74 5.31
CA LYS A 91 -5.57 -10.58 5.01
C LYS A 91 -6.26 -11.06 6.29
N LYS A 92 -5.52 -11.51 7.31
CA LYS A 92 -6.09 -11.90 8.61
C LYS A 92 -6.76 -10.72 9.33
N SER A 93 -6.14 -9.54 9.31
CA SER A 93 -6.74 -8.33 9.88
C SER A 93 -8.01 -7.94 9.13
N ALA A 94 -8.02 -8.03 7.80
CA ALA A 94 -9.19 -7.77 6.98
C ALA A 94 -10.31 -8.81 7.23
N GLU A 95 -9.96 -10.09 7.37
CA GLU A 95 -10.87 -11.17 7.73
C GLU A 95 -11.50 -10.93 9.10
N TYR A 96 -10.70 -10.61 10.12
CA TYR A 96 -11.19 -10.23 11.46
C TYR A 96 -12.17 -9.04 11.43
N LEU A 97 -11.91 -8.06 10.56
CA LEU A 97 -12.79 -6.90 10.39
C LEU A 97 -14.04 -7.20 9.53
N SER A 98 -13.97 -8.22 8.66
CA SER A 98 -15.05 -8.59 7.74
C SER A 98 -15.98 -9.67 8.30
N ASP A 99 -15.53 -10.46 9.27
CA ASP A 99 -16.29 -11.53 9.96
C ASP A 99 -17.44 -11.00 10.86
N GLY A 100 -17.84 -9.73 10.70
CA GLY A 100 -19.00 -9.15 11.39
C GLY A 100 -18.83 -8.97 12.90
N ARG A 101 -17.73 -9.43 13.49
CA ARG A 101 -17.29 -9.04 14.84
C ARG A 101 -16.63 -7.67 14.79
N GLY A 102 -17.41 -6.67 14.37
CA GLY A 102 -17.00 -5.28 14.46
C GLY A 102 -16.51 -4.96 15.88
N ILE A 103 -15.73 -3.89 16.00
CA ILE A 103 -15.45 -3.25 17.29
C ILE A 103 -16.80 -2.94 17.94
N MET A 104 -17.16 -3.66 19.00
CA MET A 104 -18.45 -3.52 19.70
C MET A 104 -19.70 -3.69 18.81
N GLY A 105 -19.67 -4.59 17.83
CA GLY A 105 -20.87 -4.90 17.01
C GLY A 105 -21.24 -3.82 15.98
N VAL A 106 -20.33 -2.90 15.65
CA VAL A 106 -20.54 -1.90 14.59
C VAL A 106 -19.60 -2.19 13.41
N GLY A 107 -20.18 -2.64 12.30
CA GLY A 107 -19.45 -2.93 11.05
C GLY A 107 -20.17 -3.94 10.18
N ARG A 108 -20.98 -3.44 9.24
CA ARG A 108 -21.74 -4.12 8.16
C ARG A 108 -22.02 -5.61 8.34
N THR A 109 -23.27 -5.89 8.67
CA THR A 109 -23.96 -7.10 8.25
C THR A 109 -24.83 -6.77 7.04
N VAL A 110 -24.29 -7.05 5.85
CA VAL A 110 -25.11 -7.12 4.63
C VAL A 110 -26.02 -8.35 4.61
N ASP A 111 -25.84 -9.27 5.58
CA ASP A 111 -26.66 -10.47 5.73
C ASP A 111 -27.62 -10.46 6.95
N ASP A 112 -27.55 -9.47 7.86
CA ASP A 112 -28.53 -9.36 8.97
C ASP A 112 -29.82 -8.63 8.56
N GLY A 113 -29.93 -8.20 7.30
CA GLY A 113 -31.20 -7.76 6.72
C GLY A 113 -32.30 -8.84 6.77
N ALA A 114 -31.95 -10.10 7.08
CA ALA A 114 -32.89 -11.19 7.30
C ALA A 114 -33.31 -11.40 8.77
N ALA A 115 -32.64 -10.75 9.75
CA ALA A 115 -32.90 -10.98 11.18
C ALA A 115 -33.62 -9.82 11.90
N ALA A 116 -33.80 -8.67 11.24
CA ALA A 116 -34.55 -7.52 11.77
C ALA A 116 -35.95 -7.35 11.14
N GLY A 117 -36.61 -8.47 10.79
CA GLY A 117 -37.90 -8.44 10.11
C GLY A 117 -38.79 -9.66 10.29
N THR A 118 -38.45 -10.64 11.14
CA THR A 118 -39.42 -11.67 11.51
C THR A 118 -40.33 -11.14 12.63
N GLN A 119 -41.21 -10.21 12.28
CA GLN A 119 -42.55 -10.26 12.84
C GLN A 119 -43.07 -11.65 12.45
N ARG A 120 -43.08 -12.59 13.40
CA ARG A 120 -43.70 -13.90 13.17
C ARG A 120 -45.16 -13.60 12.92
N ALA A 121 -45.59 -13.69 11.66
CA ALA A 121 -46.97 -13.49 11.23
C ALA A 121 -47.94 -14.02 12.29
N SER A 122 -48.63 -13.14 13.00
CA SER A 122 -49.46 -13.47 14.17
C SER A 122 -50.92 -13.76 13.81
N GLY A 123 -51.32 -13.48 12.57
CA GLY A 123 -52.69 -13.52 12.09
C GLY A 123 -53.12 -14.84 11.45
N PRO A 124 -54.20 -14.79 10.64
CA PRO A 124 -54.85 -15.98 10.09
C PRO A 124 -54.07 -16.65 8.97
N PHE A 125 -54.35 -17.93 8.75
CA PHE A 125 -53.86 -18.66 7.59
C PHE A 125 -54.72 -18.35 6.35
N CYS A 126 -54.06 -18.14 5.21
CA CYS A 126 -54.72 -17.95 3.93
C CYS A 126 -55.46 -19.22 3.51
N ARG A 127 -56.75 -19.10 3.12
CA ARG A 127 -57.56 -20.24 2.66
C ARG A 127 -57.17 -20.76 1.27
N ALA A 128 -56.46 -19.95 0.48
CA ALA A 128 -56.05 -20.33 -0.87
C ALA A 128 -54.72 -21.10 -0.90
N CYS A 129 -53.72 -20.68 -0.10
CA CYS A 129 -52.38 -21.25 -0.16
C CYS A 129 -51.84 -21.75 1.19
N GLY A 130 -52.53 -21.49 2.30
CA GLY A 130 -52.11 -21.93 3.63
C GLY A 130 -51.00 -21.10 4.29
N THR A 131 -50.52 -20.01 3.69
CA THR A 131 -49.53 -19.11 4.32
C THR A 131 -50.13 -18.36 5.51
N ARG A 132 -49.37 -18.23 6.61
CA ARG A 132 -49.75 -17.40 7.77
C ARG A 132 -49.43 -15.94 7.48
N ASN A 133 -50.41 -15.05 7.62
CA ASN A 133 -50.28 -13.61 7.35
C ASN A 133 -50.43 -12.81 8.65
N ASP A 134 -50.08 -11.53 8.62
CA ASP A 134 -50.30 -10.61 9.74
C ASP A 134 -51.79 -10.37 10.01
N GLU A 135 -52.14 -9.93 11.22
CA GLU A 135 -53.54 -9.73 11.63
C GLU A 135 -54.27 -8.64 10.82
N ASP A 136 -53.53 -7.66 10.31
CA ASP A 136 -54.03 -6.53 9.52
C ASP A 136 -53.76 -6.67 8.00
N ALA A 137 -53.32 -7.84 7.55
CA ALA A 137 -53.05 -8.11 6.13
C ALA A 137 -54.35 -8.15 5.30
N ARG A 138 -54.47 -7.23 4.32
CA ARG A 138 -55.59 -7.21 3.35
C ARG A 138 -55.43 -8.22 2.21
N PHE A 139 -54.18 -8.56 1.89
CA PHE A 139 -53.80 -9.51 0.85
C PHE A 139 -52.78 -10.49 1.41
N CYS A 140 -52.74 -11.71 0.87
CA CYS A 140 -51.83 -12.75 1.35
C CYS A 140 -50.40 -12.54 0.84
N ASP A 141 -49.41 -12.61 1.73
CA ASP A 141 -47.97 -12.48 1.44
C ASP A 141 -47.42 -13.62 0.58
N GLY A 142 -48.11 -14.78 0.56
CA GLY A 142 -47.68 -15.95 -0.21
C GLY A 142 -48.22 -16.00 -1.63
N CYS A 143 -49.48 -15.60 -1.86
CA CYS A 143 -50.16 -15.79 -3.15
C CYS A 143 -50.88 -14.55 -3.67
N GLY A 144 -50.93 -13.46 -2.91
CA GLY A 144 -51.61 -12.21 -3.28
C GLY A 144 -53.14 -12.26 -3.22
N ALA A 145 -53.75 -13.36 -2.78
CA ALA A 145 -55.21 -13.45 -2.65
C ALA A 145 -55.76 -12.48 -1.60
N SER A 146 -56.93 -11.89 -1.86
CA SER A 146 -57.68 -11.07 -0.89
C SER A 146 -58.03 -11.89 0.35
N MET A 147 -57.86 -11.30 1.53
CA MET A 147 -58.20 -11.91 2.82
C MET A 147 -59.50 -11.36 3.44
N ALA A 148 -60.18 -10.44 2.74
CA ALA A 148 -61.55 -10.00 3.00
C ALA A 148 -62.58 -10.94 2.37
#